data_AF-A0AAD6RGZ9-F1
#
_entry.id   AF-A0AAD6RGZ9-F1
#
_cell.length_a   1.000
_cell.length_b   1.000
_cell.length_c   1.000
_cell.angle_alpha   90.00
_cell.angle_beta   90.00
_cell.angle_gamma   90.00
#
_symmetry.space_group_name_H-M   'P 1'
#
loop_
_entity.id
_entity.type
_entity.pdbx_description
1 polymer ?
#
loop_
_entity_poly.entity_id
_entity_poly.type
_entity_poly.pdbx_seq_one_letter_code
_entity_poly.pdbx_strand_id
1 'polypeptide(L)'
;MTMDKRQQHQYYGAAPKPTRFAKHWCLLLISIFLFLNTRTLAFDYGDALRKSLLYFEAQRSGRLPYNQRVTWRHHSGLTDGLEQGVDLVGGYYDAGDHVKFGLPMAFTVTMLSWNVIEFQHQIAVAGELEHALEAIKWGTDYFIKAHTSPNVLWAEVGDGDTDHYCWQRPEDMTTSRQAYKIDENNPGSDLAGETTAAMAAASIVFKGTNPHYSHLLLHHAQQFGDKYRGKYDESMGVVKSYYASVSGYEDELLWGAMWLYKATGDDKYLEYVIGNAHCLGGIGWAMTEFSWDVKYAGLQIMASKVKASKPFQLSLYASSSKTGILVLEIFIGFCF
;
A
#
# COMPACT_ATOMS: atom_id res chain seq x y z
N MET A 1 4.33 94.01 -32.91
CA MET A 1 3.70 92.77 -33.42
C MET A 1 4.55 91.59 -32.94
N THR A 2 3.94 90.76 -32.09
CA THR A 2 4.24 89.34 -31.78
C THR A 2 5.58 88.88 -31.16
N MET A 3 5.41 88.08 -30.09
CA MET A 3 6.34 87.40 -29.17
C MET A 3 7.31 86.37 -29.80
N ASP A 4 8.45 86.08 -29.13
CA ASP A 4 8.94 84.69 -29.02
C ASP A 4 9.96 84.40 -27.88
N LYS A 5 9.74 83.22 -27.27
CA LYS A 5 10.56 82.21 -26.54
C LYS A 5 11.64 82.51 -25.46
N ARG A 6 11.23 82.10 -24.23
CA ARG A 6 11.78 81.06 -23.32
C ARG A 6 13.20 81.17 -22.72
N GLN A 7 13.21 81.39 -21.40
CA GLN A 7 14.23 80.97 -20.43
C GLN A 7 14.08 79.49 -20.06
N GLN A 8 15.20 78.75 -19.91
CA GLN A 8 15.34 77.66 -18.94
C GLN A 8 16.82 77.30 -18.74
N HIS A 9 17.45 77.85 -17.70
CA HIS A 9 18.72 77.35 -17.17
C HIS A 9 18.43 76.39 -16.01
N GLN A 10 18.84 75.15 -16.18
CA GLN A 10 18.64 74.03 -15.26
C GLN A 10 19.77 74.03 -14.22
N TYR A 11 19.47 74.38 -12.96
CA TYR A 11 20.38 74.17 -11.83
C TYR A 11 20.24 72.72 -11.34
N TYR A 12 21.26 71.89 -11.54
CA TYR A 12 21.34 70.58 -10.92
C TYR A 12 21.89 70.71 -9.49
N GLY A 13 21.01 70.65 -8.50
CA GLY A 13 21.39 70.49 -7.08
C GLY A 13 21.75 69.02 -6.80
N ALA A 14 22.91 68.79 -6.20
CA ALA A 14 23.35 67.45 -5.79
C ALA A 14 22.44 66.90 -4.68
N ALA A 15 21.86 65.72 -4.89
CA ALA A 15 21.01 65.05 -3.91
C ALA A 15 21.81 64.66 -2.64
N PRO A 16 21.22 64.78 -1.43
CA PRO A 16 21.90 64.44 -0.19
C PRO A 16 22.20 62.94 -0.10
N LYS A 17 23.45 62.59 0.25
CA LYS A 17 23.87 61.19 0.41
C LYS A 17 23.19 60.58 1.65
N PRO A 18 22.58 59.39 1.55
CA PRO A 18 21.90 58.76 2.67
C PRO A 18 22.86 58.49 3.83
N THR A 19 22.43 58.84 5.05
CA THR A 19 23.21 58.67 6.28
C THR A 19 23.48 57.19 6.56
N ARG A 20 24.62 56.87 7.20
CA ARG A 20 24.99 55.48 7.55
C ARG A 20 23.87 54.78 8.34
N PHE A 21 23.13 55.51 9.17
CA PHE A 21 21.99 54.99 9.93
C PHE A 21 20.88 54.45 9.01
N ALA A 22 20.44 55.21 8.00
CA ALA A 22 19.41 54.78 7.06
C ALA A 22 19.80 53.50 6.28
N LYS A 23 21.10 53.33 5.97
CA LYS A 23 21.60 52.12 5.30
C LYS A 23 21.51 50.87 6.18
N HIS A 24 21.78 50.99 7.49
CA HIS A 24 21.69 49.85 8.42
C HIS A 24 20.24 49.41 8.63
N TRP A 25 19.29 50.37 8.72
CA TRP A 25 17.86 50.06 8.82
C TRP A 25 17.31 49.43 7.53
N CYS A 26 17.73 49.91 6.36
CA CYS A 26 17.40 49.25 5.09
C CYS A 26 17.94 47.82 5.02
N LEU A 27 19.19 47.58 5.44
CA LEU A 27 19.78 46.23 5.43
C LEU A 27 19.09 45.30 6.44
N LEU A 28 18.70 45.82 7.62
CA LEU A 28 17.94 45.06 8.61
C LEU A 28 16.54 44.72 8.09
N LEU A 29 15.84 45.66 7.46
CA LEU A 29 14.53 45.44 6.86
C LEU A 29 14.60 44.46 5.69
N ILE A 30 15.63 44.55 4.83
CA ILE A 30 15.87 43.59 3.74
C ILE A 30 16.19 42.20 4.32
N SER A 31 16.98 42.11 5.39
CA SER A 31 17.27 40.84 6.05
C SER A 31 16.02 40.23 6.67
N ILE A 32 15.21 41.01 7.39
CA ILE A 32 13.91 40.57 7.94
C ILE A 32 12.95 40.14 6.80
N PHE A 33 12.93 40.87 5.69
CA PHE A 33 12.10 40.52 4.52
C PHE A 33 12.59 39.23 3.83
N LEU A 34 13.90 38.99 3.79
CA LEU A 34 14.50 37.76 3.29
C LEU A 34 14.24 36.58 4.24
N PHE A 35 14.34 36.79 5.56
CA PHE A 35 14.01 35.77 6.58
C PHE A 35 12.49 35.44 6.63
N LEU A 36 11.62 36.40 6.32
CA LEU A 36 10.16 36.18 6.24
C LEU A 36 9.73 35.52 4.93
N ASN A 37 10.53 35.62 3.86
CA ASN A 37 10.23 35.05 2.55
C ASN A 37 10.95 33.72 2.25
N THR A 38 11.81 33.22 3.15
CA THR A 38 12.21 31.81 3.13
C THR A 38 11.09 30.92 3.65
N ARG A 39 9.90 30.98 3.01
CA ARG A 39 9.01 29.82 3.01
C ARG A 39 9.64 28.87 2.02
N THR A 40 10.30 27.83 2.54
CA THR A 40 10.48 26.62 1.74
C THR A 40 9.10 26.26 1.19
N LEU A 41 9.00 26.00 -0.12
CA LEU A 41 7.80 25.41 -0.71
C LEU A 41 7.70 23.99 -0.14
N ALA A 42 7.16 23.88 1.08
CA ALA A 42 6.81 22.60 1.65
C ALA A 42 5.65 22.04 0.84
N PHE A 43 5.80 20.83 0.32
CA PHE A 43 4.71 20.14 -0.35
C PHE A 43 3.58 19.90 0.64
N ASP A 44 2.33 20.10 0.18
CA ASP A 44 1.15 19.77 0.97
C ASP A 44 0.91 18.25 0.91
N TYR A 45 1.52 17.53 1.85
CA TYR A 45 1.36 16.07 1.95
C TYR A 45 -0.06 15.66 2.36
N GLY A 46 -0.84 16.55 2.98
CA GLY A 46 -2.25 16.31 3.28
C GLY A 46 -3.09 16.28 2.00
N ASP A 47 -2.90 17.26 1.11
CA ASP A 47 -3.53 17.28 -0.21
C ASP A 47 -3.07 16.10 -1.09
N ALA A 48 -1.79 15.73 -1.03
CA ALA A 48 -1.29 14.55 -1.73
C ALA A 48 -1.95 13.25 -1.24
N LEU A 49 -2.09 13.07 0.08
CA LEU A 49 -2.79 11.92 0.67
C LEU A 49 -4.25 11.85 0.24
N ARG A 50 -4.96 12.98 0.30
CA ARG A 50 -6.35 13.08 -0.15
C ARG A 50 -6.51 12.66 -1.61
N LYS A 51 -5.62 13.15 -2.49
CA LYS A 51 -5.63 12.78 -3.91
C LYS A 51 -5.30 11.31 -4.15
N SER A 52 -4.40 10.73 -3.35
CA SER A 52 -4.11 9.30 -3.39
C SER A 52 -5.33 8.45 -3.02
N LEU A 53 -6.12 8.85 -2.03
CA LEU A 53 -7.36 8.14 -1.67
C LEU A 53 -8.46 8.31 -2.72
N LEU A 54 -8.54 9.49 -3.36
CA LEU A 54 -9.41 9.68 -4.54
C LEU A 54 -9.00 8.78 -5.71
N TYR A 55 -7.72 8.49 -5.88
CA TYR A 55 -7.28 7.50 -6.86
C TYR A 55 -7.85 6.10 -6.56
N PHE A 56 -7.80 5.64 -5.30
CA PHE A 56 -8.45 4.36 -4.95
C PHE A 56 -9.97 4.39 -5.20
N GLU A 57 -10.65 5.47 -4.87
CA GLU A 57 -12.07 5.63 -5.23
C GLU A 57 -12.30 5.53 -6.74
N ALA A 58 -11.39 6.09 -7.53
CA ALA A 58 -11.41 6.04 -8.99
C ALA A 58 -11.10 4.64 -9.56
N GLN A 59 -10.58 3.70 -8.77
CA GLN A 59 -10.30 2.31 -9.16
C GLN A 59 -11.40 1.32 -8.72
N ARG A 60 -12.39 1.74 -7.93
CA ARG A 60 -13.44 0.85 -7.39
C ARG A 60 -14.22 0.14 -8.52
N SER A 61 -14.25 -1.18 -8.55
CA SER A 61 -15.18 -1.98 -9.38
C SER A 61 -16.45 -2.32 -8.58
N GLY A 62 -17.56 -2.62 -9.25
CA GLY A 62 -18.81 -3.01 -8.62
C GLY A 62 -19.77 -1.85 -8.37
N ARG A 63 -20.64 -2.02 -7.37
CA ARG A 63 -21.67 -1.04 -7.03
C ARG A 63 -21.12 0.06 -6.13
N LEU A 64 -20.71 1.17 -6.73
CA LEU A 64 -20.23 2.36 -6.04
C LEU A 64 -21.20 2.86 -4.94
N PRO A 65 -20.68 3.37 -3.81
CA PRO A 65 -21.51 3.87 -2.73
C PRO A 65 -22.09 5.25 -3.06
N TYR A 66 -23.20 5.62 -2.41
CA TYR A 66 -23.89 6.89 -2.68
C TYR A 66 -23.05 8.13 -2.34
N ASN A 67 -22.08 7.99 -1.43
CA ASN A 67 -21.16 9.04 -0.99
C ASN A 67 -19.84 9.06 -1.78
N GLN A 68 -19.73 8.33 -2.89
CA GLN A 68 -18.54 8.33 -3.77
C GLN A 68 -18.16 9.76 -4.19
N ARG A 69 -16.90 10.16 -3.98
CA ARG A 69 -16.41 11.51 -4.31
C ARG A 69 -16.01 11.63 -5.78
N VAL A 70 -15.57 10.54 -6.39
CA VAL A 70 -15.18 10.46 -7.81
C VAL A 70 -16.43 10.24 -8.68
N THR A 71 -17.11 11.34 -9.04
CA THR A 71 -18.45 11.31 -9.66
C THR A 71 -18.49 10.97 -11.15
N TRP A 72 -17.34 10.91 -11.82
CA TRP A 72 -17.26 10.48 -13.22
C TRP A 72 -17.15 8.95 -13.37
N ARG A 73 -17.01 8.21 -12.26
CA ARG A 73 -17.10 6.74 -12.22
C ARG A 73 -18.54 6.30 -11.99
N HIS A 74 -18.93 5.19 -12.60
CA HIS A 74 -20.24 4.56 -12.43
C HIS A 74 -20.14 3.10 -11.99
N HIS A 75 -21.30 2.50 -11.68
CA HIS A 75 -21.38 1.06 -11.39
C HIS A 75 -20.89 0.24 -12.57
N SER A 76 -20.02 -0.73 -12.33
CA SER A 76 -19.40 -1.57 -13.36
C SER A 76 -19.10 -2.97 -12.83
N GLY A 77 -18.83 -3.95 -13.69
CA GLY A 77 -18.50 -5.32 -13.25
C GLY A 77 -19.58 -5.96 -12.38
N LEU A 78 -20.86 -5.67 -12.67
CA LEU A 78 -22.00 -6.08 -11.82
C LEU A 78 -22.38 -7.55 -11.94
N THR A 79 -21.73 -8.27 -12.86
CA THR A 79 -21.95 -9.70 -13.11
C THR A 79 -20.69 -10.52 -12.83
N ASP A 80 -19.68 -9.94 -12.18
CA ASP A 80 -18.43 -10.62 -11.82
C ASP A 80 -18.73 -11.88 -11.01
N GLY A 81 -18.23 -13.03 -11.48
CA GLY A 81 -18.39 -14.34 -10.84
C GLY A 81 -19.70 -15.07 -11.16
N LEU A 82 -20.66 -14.42 -11.84
CA LEU A 82 -21.98 -15.00 -12.14
C LEU A 82 -21.86 -16.29 -12.95
N GLU A 83 -20.97 -16.32 -13.95
CA GLU A 83 -20.71 -17.50 -14.78
C GLU A 83 -20.15 -18.68 -13.98
N GLN A 84 -19.49 -18.40 -12.86
CA GLN A 84 -18.91 -19.39 -11.95
C GLN A 84 -19.82 -19.69 -10.74
N GLY A 85 -21.01 -19.08 -10.67
CA GLY A 85 -21.98 -19.29 -9.59
C GLY A 85 -21.60 -18.64 -8.25
N VAL A 86 -20.79 -17.57 -8.28
CA VAL A 86 -20.32 -16.84 -7.09
C VAL A 86 -20.55 -15.33 -7.26
N ASP A 87 -20.62 -14.59 -6.15
CA ASP A 87 -20.64 -13.12 -6.19
C ASP A 87 -19.21 -12.61 -6.04
N LEU A 88 -18.63 -12.11 -7.12
CA LEU A 88 -17.32 -11.44 -7.11
C LEU A 88 -17.43 -9.95 -7.42
N VAL A 89 -18.61 -9.34 -7.30
CA VAL A 89 -18.80 -7.91 -7.54
C VAL A 89 -18.10 -7.09 -6.44
N GLY A 90 -17.30 -6.09 -6.84
CA GLY A 90 -16.51 -5.26 -5.92
C GLY A 90 -15.02 -5.29 -6.24
N GLY A 91 -14.19 -4.89 -5.29
CA GLY A 91 -12.74 -4.86 -5.42
C GLY A 91 -12.24 -3.68 -6.27
N TYR A 92 -10.97 -3.72 -6.63
CA TYR A 92 -10.31 -2.68 -7.42
C TYR A 92 -9.95 -3.18 -8.81
N TYR A 93 -10.13 -2.35 -9.82
CA TYR A 93 -9.40 -2.51 -11.08
C TYR A 93 -7.92 -2.21 -10.84
N ASP A 94 -7.06 -2.98 -11.48
CA ASP A 94 -5.63 -3.00 -11.16
C ASP A 94 -4.93 -1.69 -11.57
N ALA A 95 -5.03 -1.30 -12.84
CA ALA A 95 -4.31 -0.16 -13.37
C ALA A 95 -5.20 0.73 -14.26
N GLY A 96 -4.86 0.88 -15.54
CA GLY A 96 -5.69 1.56 -16.53
C GLY A 96 -6.67 0.63 -17.26
N ASP A 97 -6.65 -0.65 -16.90
CA ASP A 97 -7.46 -1.73 -17.41
C ASP A 97 -8.65 -2.02 -16.47
N HIS A 98 -9.40 -3.08 -16.76
CA HIS A 98 -10.55 -3.50 -15.95
C HIS A 98 -10.46 -4.94 -15.43
N VAL A 99 -9.27 -5.53 -15.49
CA VAL A 99 -8.97 -6.80 -14.83
C VAL A 99 -8.80 -6.55 -13.32
N LYS A 100 -9.20 -7.55 -12.53
CA LYS A 100 -9.01 -7.57 -11.09
C LYS A 100 -7.95 -8.58 -10.73
N PHE A 101 -6.68 -8.18 -10.79
CA PHE A 101 -5.56 -9.03 -10.41
C PHE A 101 -5.45 -9.12 -8.87
N GLY A 102 -5.63 -10.32 -8.33
CA GLY A 102 -5.73 -10.54 -6.89
C GLY A 102 -4.43 -10.29 -6.13
N LEU A 103 -3.28 -10.68 -6.67
CA LEU A 103 -1.98 -10.56 -6.00
C LEU A 103 -1.59 -9.09 -5.74
N PRO A 104 -1.52 -8.21 -6.76
CA PRO A 104 -1.22 -6.79 -6.53
C PRO A 104 -2.31 -6.08 -5.72
N MET A 105 -3.59 -6.49 -5.84
CA MET A 105 -4.67 -5.96 -5.00
C MET A 105 -4.47 -6.31 -3.53
N ALA A 106 -4.10 -7.56 -3.22
CA ALA A 106 -3.82 -8.00 -1.85
C ALA A 106 -2.66 -7.21 -1.26
N PHE A 107 -1.54 -7.10 -1.99
CA PHE A 107 -0.39 -6.29 -1.56
C PHE A 107 -0.78 -4.84 -1.28
N THR A 108 -1.56 -4.24 -2.18
CA THR A 108 -2.07 -2.86 -2.02
C THR A 108 -2.87 -2.70 -0.72
N VAL A 109 -3.77 -3.64 -0.42
CA VAL A 109 -4.58 -3.61 0.81
C VAL A 109 -3.73 -3.85 2.05
N THR A 110 -2.73 -4.73 1.99
CA THR A 110 -1.74 -4.90 3.07
C THR A 110 -1.03 -3.59 3.35
N MET A 111 -0.57 -2.89 2.30
CA MET A 111 0.15 -1.62 2.44
C MET A 111 -0.73 -0.48 2.92
N LEU A 112 -1.96 -0.36 2.44
CA LEU A 112 -2.93 0.60 2.98
C LEU A 112 -3.17 0.37 4.47
N SER A 113 -3.33 -0.91 4.86
CA SER A 113 -3.53 -1.29 6.25
C SER A 113 -2.30 -0.99 7.10
N TRP A 114 -1.10 -1.32 6.62
CA TRP A 114 0.14 -1.03 7.33
C TRP A 114 0.35 0.47 7.53
N ASN A 115 0.05 1.29 6.52
CA ASN A 115 0.10 2.75 6.63
C ASN A 115 -0.83 3.28 7.72
N VAL A 116 -2.07 2.78 7.80
CA VAL A 116 -2.99 3.17 8.87
C VAL A 116 -2.47 2.72 10.23
N ILE A 117 -1.91 1.53 10.36
CA ILE A 117 -1.34 1.03 11.64
C ILE A 117 -0.19 1.92 12.13
N GLU A 118 0.71 2.36 11.25
CA GLU A 118 1.90 3.13 11.64
C GLU A 118 1.61 4.63 11.78
N PHE A 119 0.72 5.18 10.94
CA PHE A 119 0.52 6.62 10.77
C PHE A 119 -0.91 7.10 11.03
N GLN A 120 -1.71 6.33 11.77
CA GLN A 120 -3.13 6.64 12.05
C GLN A 120 -3.35 8.09 12.47
N HIS A 121 -2.51 8.60 13.38
CA HIS A 121 -2.63 9.95 13.92
C HIS A 121 -2.40 11.02 12.83
N GLN A 122 -1.38 10.86 12.00
CA GLN A 122 -1.06 11.78 10.91
C GLN A 122 -2.17 11.79 9.85
N ILE A 123 -2.68 10.61 9.50
CA ILE A 123 -3.81 10.45 8.57
C ILE A 123 -5.07 11.11 9.14
N ALA A 124 -5.32 10.98 10.45
CA ALA A 124 -6.44 11.61 11.13
C ALA A 124 -6.31 13.15 11.19
N VAL A 125 -5.11 13.67 11.47
CA VAL A 125 -4.83 15.12 11.44
C VAL A 125 -5.03 15.69 10.03
N ALA A 126 -4.73 14.92 8.99
CA ALA A 126 -5.02 15.29 7.60
C ALA A 126 -6.52 15.19 7.24
N GLY A 127 -7.37 14.66 8.11
CA GLY A 127 -8.81 14.51 7.89
C GLY A 127 -9.19 13.34 6.98
N GLU A 128 -8.27 12.41 6.69
CA GLU A 128 -8.46 11.36 5.68
C GLU A 128 -8.57 9.94 6.28
N LEU A 129 -8.67 9.81 7.62
CA LEU A 129 -8.71 8.48 8.28
C LEU A 129 -9.93 7.67 7.83
N GLU A 130 -11.11 8.28 7.78
CA GLU A 130 -12.33 7.58 7.35
C GLU A 130 -12.20 7.06 5.90
N HIS A 131 -11.66 7.88 4.99
CA HIS A 131 -11.43 7.49 3.61
C HIS A 131 -10.37 6.40 3.46
N ALA A 132 -9.33 6.40 4.30
CA ALA A 132 -8.35 5.33 4.34
C ALA A 132 -8.99 4.00 4.82
N LEU A 133 -9.85 4.06 5.84
CA LEU A 133 -10.62 2.90 6.31
C LEU A 133 -11.57 2.38 5.23
N GLU A 134 -12.29 3.27 4.53
CA GLU A 134 -13.14 2.91 3.40
C GLU A 134 -12.34 2.25 2.27
N ALA A 135 -11.14 2.73 1.97
CA ALA A 135 -10.28 2.16 0.94
C ALA A 135 -9.83 0.73 1.29
N ILE A 136 -9.42 0.49 2.55
CA ILE A 136 -9.06 -0.86 3.03
C ILE A 136 -10.29 -1.78 3.02
N LYS A 137 -11.43 -1.28 3.51
CA LYS A 137 -12.67 -2.06 3.58
C LYS A 137 -13.15 -2.49 2.20
N TRP A 138 -13.03 -1.65 1.18
CA TRP A 138 -13.45 -1.97 -0.18
C TRP A 138 -12.71 -3.19 -0.76
N GLY A 139 -11.40 -3.28 -0.51
CA GLY A 139 -10.59 -4.44 -0.93
C GLY A 139 -10.87 -5.68 -0.08
N THR A 140 -10.98 -5.52 1.24
CA THR A 140 -11.23 -6.66 2.13
C THR A 140 -12.64 -7.24 2.03
N ASP A 141 -13.66 -6.43 1.74
CA ASP A 141 -15.01 -6.91 1.39
C ASP A 141 -14.97 -7.81 0.15
N TYR A 142 -14.12 -7.46 -0.83
CA TYR A 142 -13.91 -8.30 -2.00
C TYR A 142 -13.17 -9.61 -1.66
N PHE A 143 -12.15 -9.58 -0.80
CA PHE A 143 -11.46 -10.81 -0.37
C PHE A 143 -12.36 -11.77 0.40
N ILE A 144 -13.28 -11.27 1.22
CA ILE A 144 -14.30 -12.12 1.89
C ILE A 144 -15.15 -12.84 0.85
N LYS A 145 -15.57 -12.15 -0.22
CA LYS A 145 -16.33 -12.75 -1.33
C LYS A 145 -15.50 -13.74 -2.15
N ALA A 146 -14.24 -13.40 -2.42
CA ALA A 146 -13.31 -14.22 -3.18
C ALA A 146 -12.88 -15.48 -2.43
N HIS A 147 -12.93 -15.48 -1.10
CA HIS A 147 -12.64 -16.64 -0.27
C HIS A 147 -13.92 -17.45 0.03
N THR A 148 -14.36 -18.25 -0.95
CA THR A 148 -15.66 -18.95 -0.88
C THR A 148 -15.65 -20.24 -0.04
N SER A 149 -14.49 -20.82 0.20
CA SER A 149 -14.31 -21.98 1.08
C SER A 149 -12.84 -22.06 1.55
N PRO A 150 -12.51 -22.78 2.64
CA PRO A 150 -11.19 -22.70 3.29
C PRO A 150 -9.96 -22.89 2.38
N ASN A 151 -10.09 -23.64 1.29
CA ASN A 151 -9.01 -23.92 0.33
C ASN A 151 -9.35 -23.40 -1.08
N VAL A 152 -10.22 -22.39 -1.21
CA VAL A 152 -10.58 -21.78 -2.50
C VAL A 152 -10.52 -20.27 -2.41
N LEU A 153 -9.69 -19.68 -3.27
CA LEU A 153 -9.58 -18.23 -3.41
C LEU A 153 -9.69 -17.84 -4.88
N TRP A 154 -10.67 -17.00 -5.21
CA TRP A 154 -10.79 -16.38 -6.52
C TRP A 154 -9.71 -15.33 -6.70
N ALA A 155 -8.83 -15.58 -7.66
CA ALA A 155 -7.59 -14.87 -7.87
C ALA A 155 -7.70 -13.75 -8.89
N GLU A 156 -8.55 -13.91 -9.89
CA GLU A 156 -8.67 -13.00 -11.01
C GLU A 156 -10.10 -12.95 -11.53
N VAL A 157 -10.52 -11.78 -11.99
CA VAL A 157 -11.76 -11.59 -12.75
C VAL A 157 -11.49 -10.69 -13.94
N GLY A 158 -11.76 -11.20 -15.13
CA GLY A 158 -11.36 -10.57 -16.39
C GLY A 158 -10.32 -11.43 -17.11
N ASP A 159 -10.34 -11.40 -18.44
CA ASP A 159 -9.29 -11.96 -19.27
C ASP A 159 -8.40 -10.80 -19.77
N GLY A 160 -7.12 -10.81 -19.41
CA GLY A 160 -6.21 -9.71 -19.70
C GLY A 160 -6.08 -9.40 -21.20
N ASP A 161 -6.02 -10.42 -22.05
CA ASP A 161 -5.83 -10.25 -23.48
C ASP A 161 -7.01 -9.50 -24.12
N THR A 162 -8.25 -9.93 -23.82
CA THR A 162 -9.45 -9.29 -24.36
C THR A 162 -9.74 -7.94 -23.71
N ASP A 163 -9.47 -7.78 -22.42
CA ASP A 163 -9.64 -6.51 -21.72
C ASP A 163 -8.69 -5.43 -22.25
N HIS A 164 -7.40 -5.77 -22.41
CA HIS A 164 -6.39 -4.81 -22.86
C HIS A 164 -6.49 -4.46 -24.34
N TYR A 165 -7.15 -5.31 -25.14
CA TYR A 165 -7.49 -4.98 -26.52
C TYR A 165 -8.57 -3.89 -26.62
N CYS A 166 -9.37 -3.67 -25.57
CA CYS A 166 -10.53 -2.79 -25.61
C CYS A 166 -10.33 -1.51 -24.80
N TRP A 167 -10.42 -0.34 -25.46
CA TRP A 167 -10.44 0.95 -24.77
C TRP A 167 -11.88 1.43 -24.56
N GLN A 168 -12.43 1.20 -23.37
CA GLN A 168 -13.82 1.52 -23.05
C GLN A 168 -13.97 2.00 -21.60
N ARG A 169 -15.15 2.51 -21.26
CA ARG A 169 -15.49 2.77 -19.85
C ARG A 169 -15.83 1.46 -19.17
N PRO A 170 -15.54 1.29 -17.87
CA PRO A 170 -15.84 0.05 -17.15
C PRO A 170 -17.34 -0.30 -17.13
N GLU A 171 -18.22 0.70 -17.14
CA GLU A 171 -19.68 0.51 -17.21
C GLU A 171 -20.17 -0.05 -18.56
N ASP A 172 -19.37 0.06 -19.63
CA ASP A 172 -19.72 -0.38 -20.99
C ASP A 172 -18.99 -1.68 -21.38
N MET A 173 -18.33 -2.35 -20.44
CA MET A 173 -17.52 -3.54 -20.73
C MET A 173 -18.33 -4.64 -21.44
N THR A 174 -17.77 -5.11 -22.55
CA THR A 174 -18.29 -6.22 -23.36
C THR A 174 -17.32 -7.41 -23.45
N THR A 175 -16.13 -7.28 -22.85
CA THR A 175 -15.07 -8.28 -22.83
C THR A 175 -15.38 -9.39 -21.83
N SER A 176 -14.68 -10.54 -21.97
CA SER A 176 -14.87 -11.65 -21.04
C SER A 176 -14.51 -11.23 -19.62
N ARG A 177 -15.38 -11.57 -18.67
CA ARG A 177 -15.15 -11.38 -17.23
C ARG A 177 -15.06 -12.72 -16.51
N GLN A 178 -14.52 -13.73 -17.20
CA GLN A 178 -14.25 -15.03 -16.63
C GLN A 178 -13.42 -14.88 -15.35
N ALA A 179 -13.81 -15.62 -14.31
CA ALA A 179 -13.10 -15.65 -13.05
C ALA A 179 -12.21 -16.89 -12.94
N TYR A 180 -11.04 -16.72 -12.34
CA TYR A 180 -10.06 -17.78 -12.10
C TYR A 180 -9.78 -17.90 -10.60
N LYS A 181 -9.48 -19.12 -10.14
CA LYS A 181 -9.28 -19.43 -8.73
C LYS A 181 -8.04 -20.29 -8.54
N ILE A 182 -7.47 -20.19 -7.36
CA ILE A 182 -6.57 -21.21 -6.81
C ILE A 182 -7.34 -22.12 -5.87
N ASP A 183 -6.95 -23.38 -5.83
CA ASP A 183 -7.48 -24.39 -4.92
C ASP A 183 -6.44 -25.46 -4.56
N GLU A 184 -6.86 -26.52 -3.88
CA GLU A 184 -5.95 -27.60 -3.46
C GLU A 184 -5.30 -28.36 -4.63
N ASN A 185 -5.91 -28.34 -5.82
CA ASN A 185 -5.34 -28.98 -7.01
C ASN A 185 -4.51 -27.99 -7.85
N ASN A 186 -4.78 -26.70 -7.72
CA ASN A 186 -4.10 -25.62 -8.43
C ASN A 186 -3.69 -24.55 -7.38
N PRO A 187 -2.64 -24.82 -6.58
CA PRO A 187 -2.27 -23.97 -5.44
C PRO A 187 -1.67 -22.61 -5.85
N GLY A 188 -1.73 -21.64 -4.95
CA GLY A 188 -1.11 -20.32 -5.11
C GLY A 188 -0.76 -19.71 -3.75
N SER A 189 0.37 -20.14 -3.19
CA SER A 189 0.83 -19.78 -1.85
C SER A 189 1.22 -18.31 -1.73
N ASP A 190 1.73 -17.73 -2.81
CA ASP A 190 2.01 -16.30 -2.96
C ASP A 190 0.71 -15.48 -2.77
N LEU A 191 -0.28 -15.73 -3.64
CA LEU A 191 -1.57 -15.04 -3.56
C LEU A 191 -2.29 -15.28 -2.23
N ALA A 192 -2.33 -16.52 -1.75
CA ALA A 192 -2.98 -16.84 -0.48
C ALA A 192 -2.24 -16.20 0.71
N GLY A 193 -0.90 -16.19 0.68
CA GLY A 193 -0.05 -15.57 1.70
C GLY A 193 -0.20 -14.05 1.75
N GLU A 194 -0.25 -13.39 0.59
CA GLU A 194 -0.48 -11.93 0.54
C GLU A 194 -1.93 -11.58 0.93
N THR A 195 -2.93 -12.38 0.55
CA THR A 195 -4.32 -12.18 0.99
C THR A 195 -4.46 -12.38 2.51
N THR A 196 -3.73 -13.35 3.06
CA THR A 196 -3.59 -13.54 4.51
C THR A 196 -3.03 -12.31 5.19
N ALA A 197 -1.93 -11.76 4.66
CA ALA A 197 -1.32 -10.53 5.16
C ALA A 197 -2.29 -9.35 5.11
N ALA A 198 -3.00 -9.17 4.00
CA ALA A 198 -3.97 -8.10 3.81
C ALA A 198 -5.09 -8.16 4.84
N MET A 199 -5.72 -9.33 5.00
CA MET A 199 -6.84 -9.51 5.94
C MET A 199 -6.38 -9.44 7.40
N ALA A 200 -5.20 -9.99 7.74
CA ALA A 200 -4.63 -9.89 9.07
C ALA A 200 -4.26 -8.44 9.43
N ALA A 201 -3.60 -7.69 8.53
CA ALA A 201 -3.28 -6.29 8.73
C ALA A 201 -4.55 -5.44 8.89
N ALA A 202 -5.54 -5.62 8.00
CA ALA A 202 -6.82 -4.92 8.10
C ALA A 202 -7.58 -5.26 9.38
N SER A 203 -7.49 -6.50 9.89
CA SER A 203 -8.11 -6.87 11.17
C SER A 203 -7.59 -6.02 12.34
N ILE A 204 -6.31 -5.63 12.33
CA ILE A 204 -5.72 -4.74 13.33
C ILE A 204 -6.34 -3.34 13.21
N VAL A 205 -6.43 -2.83 11.98
CA VAL A 205 -6.99 -1.50 11.68
C VAL A 205 -8.43 -1.37 12.20
N PHE A 206 -9.27 -2.39 11.95
CA PHE A 206 -10.68 -2.36 12.36
C PHE A 206 -10.94 -2.81 13.81
N LYS A 207 -9.91 -3.24 14.54
CA LYS A 207 -10.07 -3.82 15.89
C LYS A 207 -10.82 -2.91 16.86
N GLY A 208 -10.56 -1.60 16.80
CA GLY A 208 -11.20 -0.61 17.68
C GLY A 208 -12.53 -0.07 17.16
N THR A 209 -12.68 0.08 15.84
CA THR A 209 -13.84 0.75 15.21
C THR A 209 -14.94 -0.22 14.81
N ASN A 210 -14.58 -1.45 14.41
CA ASN A 210 -15.52 -2.50 14.04
C ASN A 210 -14.98 -3.87 14.47
N PRO A 211 -15.10 -4.24 15.76
CA PRO A 211 -14.56 -5.49 16.27
C PRO A 211 -15.15 -6.72 15.56
N HIS A 212 -16.44 -6.73 15.21
CA HIS A 212 -17.05 -7.87 14.53
C HIS A 212 -16.40 -8.12 13.15
N TYR A 213 -16.22 -7.06 12.36
CA TYR A 213 -15.55 -7.15 11.07
C TYR A 213 -14.07 -7.53 11.21
N SER A 214 -13.37 -6.99 12.22
CA SER A 214 -12.00 -7.38 12.56
C SER A 214 -11.87 -8.91 12.79
N HIS A 215 -12.78 -9.51 13.57
CA HIS A 215 -12.78 -10.97 13.79
C HIS A 215 -13.09 -11.75 12.52
N LEU A 216 -14.02 -11.26 11.68
CA LEU A 216 -14.33 -11.89 10.40
C LEU A 216 -13.11 -11.92 9.48
N LEU A 217 -12.40 -10.79 9.35
CA LEU A 217 -11.17 -10.70 8.55
C LEU A 217 -10.10 -11.67 9.05
N LEU A 218 -9.89 -11.69 10.37
CA LEU A 218 -8.91 -12.58 10.98
C LEU A 218 -9.27 -14.06 10.78
N HIS A 219 -10.55 -14.41 10.86
CA HIS A 219 -11.03 -15.77 10.59
C HIS A 219 -10.67 -16.23 9.17
N HIS A 220 -10.94 -15.40 8.15
CA HIS A 220 -10.53 -15.71 6.78
C HIS A 220 -9.01 -15.78 6.63
N ALA A 221 -8.25 -14.87 7.25
CA ALA A 221 -6.78 -14.88 7.20
C ALA A 221 -6.18 -16.17 7.77
N GLN A 222 -6.77 -16.73 8.83
CA GLN A 222 -6.27 -17.95 9.49
C GLN A 222 -6.62 -19.25 8.76
N GLN A 223 -7.56 -19.21 7.82
CA GLN A 223 -7.96 -20.38 7.03
C GLN A 223 -6.96 -20.70 5.92
N PHE A 224 -6.28 -19.69 5.38
CA PHE A 224 -5.18 -19.89 4.45
C PHE A 224 -4.00 -20.52 5.20
N GLY A 225 -3.62 -21.73 4.79
CA GLY A 225 -2.57 -22.50 5.43
C GLY A 225 -1.43 -22.84 4.47
N ASP A 226 -0.31 -23.23 5.04
CA ASP A 226 0.88 -23.71 4.32
C ASP A 226 0.80 -25.21 3.94
N LYS A 227 -0.40 -25.67 3.55
CA LYS A 227 -0.64 -27.09 3.23
C LYS A 227 -0.41 -27.41 1.75
N TYR A 228 -0.83 -26.52 0.87
CA TYR A 228 -0.77 -26.70 -0.58
C TYR A 228 0.15 -25.65 -1.16
N ARG A 229 1.41 -26.03 -1.43
CA ARG A 229 2.45 -25.13 -1.91
C ARG A 229 2.53 -25.09 -3.43
N GLY A 230 2.65 -23.89 -3.98
CA GLY A 230 2.84 -23.65 -5.41
C GLY A 230 2.68 -22.18 -5.75
N LYS A 231 3.22 -21.75 -6.90
CA LYS A 231 3.04 -20.38 -7.39
C LYS A 231 1.69 -20.25 -8.07
N TYR A 232 0.97 -19.14 -7.84
CA TYR A 232 -0.36 -18.99 -8.42
C TYR A 232 -0.33 -18.88 -9.96
N ASP A 233 0.76 -18.39 -10.55
CA ASP A 233 0.94 -18.22 -12.00
C ASP A 233 1.31 -19.53 -12.73
N GLU A 234 1.77 -20.54 -11.99
CA GLU A 234 1.88 -21.92 -12.49
C GLU A 234 0.50 -22.60 -12.54
N SER A 235 -0.37 -22.28 -11.59
CA SER A 235 -1.75 -22.77 -11.51
C SER A 235 -2.70 -22.07 -12.49
N MET A 236 -2.47 -20.79 -12.76
CA MET A 236 -3.30 -19.97 -13.65
C MET A 236 -2.41 -19.27 -14.67
N GLY A 237 -2.16 -19.92 -15.80
CA GLY A 237 -1.28 -19.38 -16.83
C GLY A 237 -1.69 -18.01 -17.41
N VAL A 238 -2.97 -17.62 -17.25
CA VAL A 238 -3.51 -16.33 -17.72
C VAL A 238 -2.86 -15.12 -17.03
N VAL A 239 -2.36 -15.28 -15.80
CA VAL A 239 -1.77 -14.16 -15.03
C VAL A 239 -0.31 -13.90 -15.40
N LYS A 240 0.33 -14.87 -16.07
CA LYS A 240 1.80 -14.94 -16.22
C LYS A 240 2.40 -13.83 -17.08
N SER A 241 1.62 -13.29 -18.02
CA SER A 241 2.02 -12.14 -18.84
C SER A 241 1.86 -10.80 -18.13
N TYR A 242 1.25 -10.78 -16.94
CA TYR A 242 0.88 -9.56 -16.22
C TYR A 242 1.59 -9.48 -14.86
N TYR A 243 1.27 -10.40 -13.96
CA TYR A 243 1.77 -10.43 -12.59
C TYR A 243 2.36 -11.80 -12.26
N ALA A 244 3.37 -12.24 -13.01
CA ALA A 244 4.07 -13.49 -12.72
C ALA A 244 4.68 -13.48 -11.30
N SER A 245 4.68 -14.63 -10.65
CA SER A 245 5.32 -14.83 -9.34
C SER A 245 6.80 -15.09 -9.57
N VAL A 246 7.58 -14.02 -9.73
CA VAL A 246 9.00 -14.12 -10.13
C VAL A 246 9.84 -14.52 -8.93
N SER A 247 9.63 -13.86 -7.79
CA SER A 247 10.29 -14.14 -6.50
C SER A 247 10.00 -15.54 -5.96
N GLY A 248 8.79 -16.07 -6.23
CA GLY A 248 8.27 -17.27 -5.59
C GLY A 248 7.14 -16.96 -4.62
N TYR A 249 6.95 -17.84 -3.64
CA TYR A 249 5.92 -17.68 -2.61
C TYR A 249 6.51 -17.70 -1.19
N GLU A 250 7.81 -17.92 -1.09
CA GLU A 250 8.53 -18.14 0.15
C GLU A 250 8.44 -16.92 1.07
N ASP A 251 8.56 -15.72 0.53
CA ASP A 251 8.43 -14.49 1.28
C ASP A 251 6.99 -14.19 1.71
N GLU A 252 5.97 -14.52 0.91
CA GLU A 252 4.56 -14.38 1.27
C GLU A 252 4.16 -15.30 2.41
N LEU A 253 4.71 -16.52 2.45
CA LEU A 253 4.49 -17.43 3.57
C LEU A 253 5.02 -16.84 4.89
N LEU A 254 6.22 -16.27 4.85
CA LEU A 254 6.79 -15.57 6.00
C LEU A 254 6.01 -14.29 6.33
N TRP A 255 5.61 -13.53 5.32
CA TRP A 255 4.91 -12.25 5.42
C TRP A 255 3.52 -12.41 6.03
N GLY A 256 2.72 -13.33 5.50
CA GLY A 256 1.41 -13.69 6.03
C GLY A 256 1.48 -14.18 7.47
N ALA A 257 2.45 -15.04 7.79
CA ALA A 257 2.68 -15.50 9.17
C ALA A 257 3.06 -14.34 10.10
N MET A 258 3.91 -13.42 9.67
CA MET A 258 4.30 -12.26 10.48
C MET A 258 3.13 -11.32 10.75
N TRP A 259 2.24 -11.12 9.78
CA TRP A 259 1.01 -10.35 9.97
C TRP A 259 0.00 -11.06 10.88
N LEU A 260 -0.16 -12.37 10.76
CA LEU A 260 -0.96 -13.16 11.69
C LEU A 260 -0.41 -13.07 13.11
N TYR A 261 0.92 -13.14 13.30
CA TYR A 261 1.54 -12.89 14.60
C TYR A 261 1.19 -11.50 15.12
N LYS A 262 1.35 -10.45 14.31
CA LYS A 262 1.04 -9.07 14.72
C LYS A 262 -0.44 -8.87 15.07
N ALA A 263 -1.36 -9.55 14.37
CA ALA A 263 -2.79 -9.45 14.60
C ALA A 263 -3.27 -10.23 15.83
N THR A 264 -2.71 -11.41 16.08
CA THR A 264 -3.17 -12.34 17.12
C THR A 264 -2.36 -12.30 18.41
N GLY A 265 -1.06 -12.00 18.31
CA GLY A 265 -0.10 -12.21 19.40
C GLY A 265 0.21 -13.68 19.68
N ASP A 266 -0.21 -14.62 18.84
CA ASP A 266 0.03 -16.05 18.99
C ASP A 266 1.45 -16.40 18.52
N ASP A 267 2.30 -16.79 19.46
CA ASP A 267 3.73 -17.05 19.22
C ASP A 267 3.97 -18.17 18.19
N LYS A 268 3.00 -19.06 17.93
CA LYS A 268 3.15 -20.11 16.90
C LYS A 268 3.46 -19.56 15.51
N TYR A 269 2.93 -18.38 15.18
CA TYR A 269 3.18 -17.73 13.90
C TYR A 269 4.60 -17.15 13.82
N LEU A 270 5.09 -16.58 14.92
CA LEU A 270 6.47 -16.12 15.01
C LEU A 270 7.45 -17.31 14.98
N GLU A 271 7.12 -18.41 15.65
CA GLU A 271 7.87 -19.66 15.58
C GLU A 271 7.92 -20.22 14.16
N TYR A 272 6.82 -20.16 13.42
CA TYR A 272 6.80 -20.53 11.99
C TYR A 272 7.76 -19.64 11.18
N VAL A 273 7.72 -18.31 11.36
CA VAL A 273 8.63 -17.39 10.65
C VAL A 273 10.08 -17.72 10.97
N ILE A 274 10.43 -17.88 12.25
CA ILE A 274 11.80 -18.16 12.67
C ILE A 274 12.28 -19.54 12.19
N GLY A 275 11.43 -20.56 12.34
CA GLY A 275 11.74 -21.94 11.97
C GLY A 275 11.92 -22.13 10.46
N ASN A 276 11.20 -21.33 9.65
CA ASN A 276 11.27 -21.41 8.19
C ASN A 276 12.14 -20.34 7.55
N ALA A 277 12.60 -19.31 8.29
CA ALA A 277 13.35 -18.18 7.75
C ALA A 277 14.49 -18.64 6.82
N HIS A 278 15.36 -19.55 7.25
CA HIS A 278 16.49 -19.97 6.42
C HIS A 278 16.06 -20.72 5.14
N CYS A 279 15.05 -21.59 5.22
CA CYS A 279 14.62 -22.41 4.08
C CYS A 279 13.78 -21.63 3.06
N LEU A 280 13.10 -20.57 3.51
CA LEU A 280 12.26 -19.69 2.69
C LEU A 280 13.00 -18.40 2.33
N GLY A 281 14.28 -18.49 1.95
CA GLY A 281 15.11 -17.35 1.48
C GLY A 281 15.57 -16.35 2.55
N GLY A 282 14.86 -16.26 3.68
CA GLY A 282 15.28 -15.60 4.90
C GLY A 282 15.36 -14.09 4.86
N ILE A 283 15.55 -13.51 6.04
CA ILE A 283 15.56 -12.06 6.26
C ILE A 283 16.97 -11.51 6.50
N GLY A 284 18.01 -12.29 6.18
CA GLY A 284 19.40 -11.99 6.57
C GLY A 284 20.22 -11.23 5.54
N TRP A 285 19.70 -10.83 4.38
CA TRP A 285 20.53 -10.27 3.31
C TRP A 285 20.00 -8.93 2.81
N ALA A 286 20.86 -8.15 2.18
CA ALA A 286 20.50 -6.80 1.71
C ALA A 286 19.47 -6.87 0.58
N MET A 287 18.33 -6.20 0.76
CA MET A 287 17.25 -6.17 -0.22
C MET A 287 17.23 -4.85 -0.98
N THR A 288 17.09 -4.90 -2.29
CA THR A 288 16.95 -3.71 -3.15
C THR A 288 15.51 -3.42 -3.56
N GLU A 289 14.58 -4.34 -3.27
CA GLU A 289 13.20 -4.26 -3.72
C GLU A 289 12.20 -4.57 -2.59
N PHE A 290 11.08 -3.84 -2.61
CA PHE A 290 9.88 -4.18 -1.87
C PHE A 290 8.69 -3.85 -2.77
N SER A 291 7.92 -4.87 -3.15
CA SER A 291 6.91 -4.76 -4.20
C SER A 291 5.79 -5.78 -4.01
N TRP A 292 4.83 -5.77 -4.94
CA TRP A 292 3.77 -6.78 -5.01
C TRP A 292 4.30 -8.20 -5.23
N ASP A 293 5.56 -8.37 -5.65
CA ASP A 293 6.25 -9.66 -5.85
C ASP A 293 7.23 -9.98 -4.71
N VAL A 294 7.91 -8.99 -4.12
CA VAL A 294 8.98 -9.22 -3.11
C VAL A 294 8.69 -8.56 -1.75
N LYS A 295 8.68 -9.33 -0.64
CA LYS A 295 8.22 -8.92 0.71
C LYS A 295 9.31 -8.96 1.78
N TYR A 296 10.48 -9.51 1.46
CA TYR A 296 11.59 -9.67 2.40
C TYR A 296 12.03 -8.38 3.11
N ALA A 297 12.08 -7.22 2.42
CA ALA A 297 12.41 -5.95 3.06
C ALA A 297 11.39 -5.55 4.15
N GLY A 298 10.10 -5.77 3.88
CA GLY A 298 9.03 -5.55 4.85
C GLY A 298 9.17 -6.47 6.06
N LEU A 299 9.46 -7.75 5.82
CA LEU A 299 9.75 -8.74 6.87
C LEU A 299 10.92 -8.34 7.76
N GLN A 300 12.03 -7.87 7.18
CA GLN A 300 13.20 -7.39 7.91
C GLN A 300 12.85 -6.25 8.87
N ILE A 301 12.09 -5.27 8.39
CA ILE A 301 11.62 -4.14 9.19
C ILE A 301 10.72 -4.64 10.33
N MET A 302 9.75 -5.50 10.05
CA MET A 302 8.86 -6.04 11.09
C MET A 302 9.63 -6.85 12.15
N ALA A 303 10.56 -7.70 11.73
CA ALA A 303 11.38 -8.52 12.61
C ALA A 303 12.25 -7.66 13.54
N SER A 304 12.82 -6.57 13.02
CA SER A 304 13.60 -5.61 13.82
C SER A 304 12.77 -4.98 14.96
N LYS A 305 11.50 -4.65 14.69
CA LYS A 305 10.57 -4.09 15.69
C LYS A 305 10.21 -5.12 16.76
N VAL A 306 10.01 -6.38 16.38
CA VAL A 306 9.75 -7.46 17.34
C VAL A 306 10.96 -7.66 18.27
N LYS A 307 12.18 -7.69 17.73
CA LYS A 307 13.42 -7.81 18.53
C LYS A 307 13.53 -6.70 19.57
N ALA A 308 13.24 -5.45 19.19
CA ALA A 308 13.26 -4.31 20.10
C ALA A 308 12.24 -4.45 21.24
N SER A 309 11.05 -5.01 20.95
CA SER A 309 10.00 -5.22 21.95
C SER A 309 10.19 -6.46 22.83
N LYS A 310 10.86 -7.51 22.32
CA LYS A 310 11.05 -8.82 22.98
C LYS A 310 12.49 -9.35 22.79
N PRO A 311 13.53 -8.72 23.37
CA PRO A 311 14.92 -9.05 23.07
C PRO A 311 15.34 -10.48 23.48
N PHE A 312 14.78 -11.01 24.57
CA PHE A 312 15.08 -12.37 25.05
C PHE A 312 14.47 -13.49 24.22
N GLN A 313 13.27 -13.28 23.65
CA GLN A 313 12.58 -14.32 22.89
C GLN A 313 13.33 -14.62 21.59
N LEU A 314 13.75 -13.58 20.85
CA LEU A 314 14.55 -13.76 19.63
C LEU A 314 15.97 -14.29 19.90
N SER A 315 16.59 -13.94 21.04
CA SER A 315 17.94 -14.45 21.38
C SER A 315 17.93 -15.94 21.74
N LEU A 316 16.87 -16.42 22.39
CA LEU A 316 16.70 -17.83 22.72
C LEU A 316 16.58 -18.69 21.45
N TYR A 317 15.79 -18.25 20.46
CA TYR A 317 15.68 -18.97 19.18
C TYR A 317 16.95 -18.88 18.32
N ALA A 318 17.70 -17.78 18.40
CA ALA A 318 19.02 -17.67 17.75
C ALA A 318 20.07 -18.62 18.36
N SER A 319 19.91 -18.98 19.64
CA SER A 319 20.81 -19.92 20.34
C SER A 319 20.49 -21.40 20.10
N SER A 320 19.25 -21.73 19.73
CA SER A 320 18.80 -23.12 19.53
C SER A 320 18.99 -23.65 18.10
N SER A 321 19.18 -22.78 17.11
CA SER A 321 19.51 -23.16 15.73
C SER A 321 20.99 -22.89 15.46
N LYS A 322 21.72 -23.88 14.93
CA LYS A 322 23.13 -23.70 14.48
C LYS A 322 23.28 -22.61 13.40
N THR A 323 22.16 -22.15 12.84
CA THR A 323 21.99 -21.10 11.83
C THR A 323 21.71 -19.71 12.41
N GLY A 324 21.40 -19.59 13.71
CA GLY A 324 21.05 -18.32 14.36
C GLY A 324 22.22 -17.36 14.59
N ILE A 325 23.46 -17.83 14.45
CA ILE A 325 24.66 -16.98 14.54
C ILE A 325 24.74 -16.01 13.35
N LEU A 326 24.28 -16.40 12.15
CA LEU A 326 24.36 -15.54 10.96
C LEU A 326 23.29 -14.42 10.96
N VAL A 327 22.11 -14.67 11.55
CA VAL A 327 21.07 -13.65 11.72
C VAL A 327 21.54 -12.57 12.70
N LEU A 328 22.45 -12.90 13.61
CA LEU A 328 22.98 -11.96 14.60
C LEU A 328 23.96 -10.94 14.01
N GLU A 329 24.81 -11.35 13.06
CA GLU A 329 25.86 -10.48 12.51
C GLU A 329 25.35 -9.40 11.57
N ILE A 330 24.25 -9.67 10.85
CA ILE A 330 23.74 -8.71 9.85
C ILE A 330 22.97 -7.55 10.50
N PHE A 331 22.34 -7.78 11.66
CA PHE A 331 21.69 -6.70 12.42
C PHE A 331 22.68 -5.84 13.23
N ILE A 332 23.90 -6.31 13.49
CA ILE A 332 24.93 -5.52 14.19
C ILE A 332 25.67 -4.59 13.19
N GLY A 333 25.72 -4.95 11.90
CA GLY A 333 26.45 -4.19 10.88
C GLY A 333 25.81 -2.88 10.38
N PHE A 334 24.56 -2.58 10.74
CA PHE A 334 23.86 -1.36 10.31
C PHE A 334 23.60 -0.33 11.42
N CYS A 335 24.20 -0.52 12.59
CA CYS A 335 24.27 0.50 13.63
C CYS A 335 25.71 1.01 13.79
N PHE A 336 26.30 1.57 12.73
CA PHE A 336 27.34 2.61 12.79
C PHE A 336 27.38 3.40 11.49
#